data_AF-A0A6P0SWI6-F1
#
_entry.id   AF-A0A6P0SWI6-F1
#
_cell.length_a   1.000
_cell.length_b   1.000
_cell.length_c   1.000
_cell.angle_alpha   90.00
_cell.angle_beta   90.00
_cell.angle_gamma   90.00
#
_symmetry.space_group_name_H-M   'P 1'
#
loop_
_entity.id
_entity.type
_entity.pdbx_description
1 polymer ?
#
loop_
_entity_poly.entity_id
_entity_poly.type
_entity_poly.pdbx_seq_one_letter_code
_entity_poly.pdbx_strand_id
1 'polypeptide(L)' 'MKLTGQQYQQLTNALLGAFPSKSRLAELVYFKFSKNLDNIAMGDDLKEIVFKLIKAA' A
#
# COMPACT_ATOMS: atom_id res chain seq x y z
N MET A 1 17.80 3.94 -0.51
CA MET A 1 17.24 5.29 -0.77
C MET A 1 16.02 5.49 0.13
N LYS A 2 15.95 6.57 0.90
CA LYS A 2 14.74 6.92 1.67
C LYS A 2 13.89 7.85 0.83
N LEU A 3 12.64 7.46 0.56
CA LEU A 3 11.66 8.34 -0.10
C LEU A 3 11.46 9.61 0.75
N THR A 4 11.30 10.76 0.09
CA THR A 4 10.92 12.01 0.75
C THR A 4 9.43 12.00 1.09
N GLY A 5 8.99 12.87 2.01
CA GLY A 5 7.56 12.97 2.37
C GLY A 5 6.65 13.24 1.17
N GLN A 6 7.11 14.04 0.21
CA GLN A 6 6.37 14.32 -1.02
C GLN A 6 6.27 13.09 -1.92
N GLN A 7 7.34 12.29 -2.02
CA GLN A 7 7.33 11.05 -2.78
C GLN A 7 6.38 10.01 -2.16
N TYR A 8 6.36 9.91 -0.82
CA TYR A 8 5.39 9.09 -0.11
C TYR A 8 3.95 9.47 -0.46
N GLN A 9 3.64 10.76 -0.46
CA GLN A 9 2.31 11.26 -0.78
C GLN A 9 1.92 10.98 -2.23
N GLN A 10 2.84 11.18 -3.18
CA GLN A 10 2.60 10.89 -4.60
C GLN A 10 2.36 9.40 -4.84
N LEU A 11 3.18 8.52 -4.27
CA LEU A 11 3.00 7.06 -4.37
C LEU A 11 1.69 6.60 -3.71
N THR A 12 1.35 7.17 -2.55
CA THR A 12 0.10 6.86 -1.86
C THR A 12 -1.10 7.20 -2.74
N ASN A 13 -1.13 8.41 -3.32
CA ASN A 13 -2.21 8.83 -4.20
C ASN A 13 -2.28 8.00 -5.49
N ALA A 14 -1.13 7.65 -6.08
CA ALA A 14 -1.08 6.81 -7.28
C ALA A 14 -1.63 5.40 -7.01
N LEU A 15 -1.25 4.79 -5.88
CA LEU A 15 -1.74 3.46 -5.48
C LEU A 15 -3.23 3.49 -5.13
N LEU A 16 -3.70 4.54 -4.45
CA LEU A 16 -5.14 4.72 -4.17
C LEU A 16 -5.96 4.90 -5.45
N GLY A 17 -5.43 5.62 -6.44
CA GLY A 17 -6.09 5.78 -7.74
C GLY A 17 -6.10 4.49 -8.57
N ALA A 18 -5.02 3.71 -8.52
CA ALA A 18 -4.91 2.45 -9.26
C ALA A 18 -5.69 1.29 -8.60
N PHE A 19 -5.78 1.29 -7.26
CA PHE A 19 -6.42 0.24 -6.47
C PHE A 19 -7.47 0.86 -5.55
N PRO A 20 -8.70 1.11 -6.03
CA PRO A 20 -9.75 1.73 -5.22
C PRO A 20 -10.31 0.82 -4.12
N SER A 21 -9.89 -0.45 -4.05
CA SER A 21 -10.32 -1.39 -3.02
C SER A 21 -9.15 -2.13 -2.37
N LYS A 22 -9.29 -2.39 -1.06
CA LYS A 22 -8.33 -3.16 -0.26
C LYS A 22 -8.05 -4.54 -0.87
N SER A 23 -9.09 -5.23 -1.34
CA SER A 23 -8.96 -6.57 -1.93
C SER A 23 -8.05 -6.57 -3.16
N ARG A 24 -8.20 -5.61 -4.08
CA ARG A 24 -7.34 -5.54 -5.28
C ARG A 24 -5.89 -5.26 -4.93
N LEU A 25 -5.66 -4.40 -3.93
CA LEU A 25 -4.32 -4.15 -3.42
C LEU A 25 -3.74 -5.41 -2.77
N ALA A 26 -4.53 -6.15 -1.99
CA ALA A 26 -4.12 -7.39 -1.33
C ALA A 26 -3.72 -8.47 -2.33
N GLU A 27 -4.50 -8.66 -3.40
CA GLU A 27 -4.19 -9.57 -4.50
C GLU A 27 -2.85 -9.22 -5.15
N LEU A 28 -2.62 -7.94 -5.47
CA LEU A 28 -1.35 -7.50 -6.05
C LEU A 28 -0.18 -7.76 -5.09
N VAL A 29 -0.33 -7.42 -3.80
CA VAL A 29 0.73 -7.61 -2.80
C VAL A 29 1.05 -9.10 -2.63
N TYR A 30 0.03 -9.95 -2.64
CA TYR A 30 0.20 -11.38 -2.60
C TYR A 30 0.88 -11.92 -3.87
N PHE A 31 0.40 -11.56 -5.06
CA PHE A 31 0.93 -12.09 -6.32
C PHE A 31 2.31 -11.55 -6.69
N LYS A 32 2.62 -10.29 -6.37
CA LYS A 32 3.86 -9.62 -6.80
C LYS A 32 4.94 -9.63 -5.73
N PHE A 33 4.55 -9.59 -4.46
CA PHE A 33 5.51 -9.46 -3.36
C PHE A 33 5.50 -10.68 -2.44
N SER A 34 4.63 -11.67 -2.67
CA SER A 34 4.44 -12.85 -1.80
C SER A 34 4.24 -12.45 -0.34
N LYS A 35 3.67 -11.26 -0.10
CA LYS A 35 3.37 -10.71 1.22
C LYS A 35 1.87 -10.73 1.44
N ASN A 36 1.47 -10.89 2.70
CA ASN A 36 0.06 -10.74 3.07
C ASN A 36 -0.19 -9.30 3.55
N LEU A 37 -1.13 -8.61 2.92
CA LEU A 37 -1.49 -7.23 3.26
C LEU A 37 -2.02 -7.11 4.69
N ASP A 38 -2.76 -8.11 5.18
CA ASP A 38 -3.31 -8.12 6.54
C ASP A 38 -2.23 -8.24 7.61
N ASN A 39 -1.07 -8.82 7.28
CA ASN A 39 0.10 -8.84 8.17
C ASN A 39 0.82 -7.49 8.24
N ILE A 40 0.64 -6.63 7.23
CA ILE A 40 1.30 -5.31 7.12
C ILE A 40 0.42 -4.21 7.71
N ALA A 41 -0.89 -4.31 7.50
CA ALA A 41 -1.84 -3.32 7.96
C ALA A 41 -3.18 -3.96 8.33
N MET A 42 -3.42 -4.07 9.64
CA MET A 42 -4.75 -4.36 10.18
C MET A 42 -5.60 -3.08 10.15
N GLY A 43 -6.87 -3.21 9.74
CA GLY A 43 -7.83 -2.11 9.63
C GLY A 43 -8.54 -2.04 8.26
N ASP A 44 -9.46 -1.07 8.14
CA ASP A 44 -10.28 -0.83 6.94
C ASP A 44 -9.88 0.43 6.17
N ASP A 45 -9.00 1.27 6.71
CA ASP A 45 -8.55 2.49 6.03
C ASP A 45 -7.51 2.15 4.95
N LEU A 46 -7.96 2.20 3.69
CA LEU A 46 -7.14 1.90 2.53
C LEU A 46 -5.91 2.82 2.40
N LYS A 47 -6.05 4.10 2.79
CA LYS A 47 -4.95 5.07 2.71
C LYS A 47 -3.88 4.76 3.74
N GLU A 48 -4.26 4.40 4.95
CA GLU A 48 -3.36 3.94 6.00
C GLU A 48 -2.65 2.64 5.59
N ILE A 49 -3.39 1.69 5.01
CA ILE A 49 -2.85 0.43 4.51
C ILE A 49 -1.79 0.67 3.42
N VAL A 50 -2.09 1.49 2.41
CA VAL A 50 -1.15 1.86 1.35
C VAL A 50 0.10 2.54 1.93
N PHE A 51 -0.08 3.44 2.88
CA PHE A 51 1.05 4.13 3.53
C PHE A 51 1.96 3.15 4.29
N LYS A 52 1.39 2.24 5.08
CA LYS A 52 2.13 1.19 5.79
C LYS A 52 2.83 0.24 4.80
N LEU A 53 2.19 -0.09 3.68
CA LEU A 53 2.78 -0.91 2.63
C LEU A 53 4.02 -0.27 2.03
N ILE A 54 3.97 1.01 1.65
CA ILE A 54 5.13 1.74 1.10
C ILE A 54 6.25 1.81 2.15
N LYS A 55 5.92 1.95 3.44
CA LYS A 55 6.90 1.99 4.52
C LYS A 55 7.55 0.64 4.83
N ALA A 56 6.84 -0.46 4.58
CA ALA A 56 7.28 -1.84 4.83
C ALA A 56 7.98 -2.50 3.62
N ALA A 57 8.03 -1.81 2.48
CA ALA A 57 8.80 -2.18 1.30
C ALA A 57 10.28 -1.82 1.48
#